data_AF-A0A661SQJ5-F1
#
_entry.id   AF-A0A661SQJ5-F1
#
_cell.length_a   1.000
_cell.length_b   1.000
_cell.length_c   1.000
_cell.angle_alpha   90.00
_cell.angle_beta   90.00
_cell.angle_gamma   90.00
#
_symmetry.space_group_name_H-M   'P 1'
#
loop_
_entity.id
_entity.type
_entity.pdbx_description
1 polymer ?
#
loop_
_entity_poly.entity_id
_entity_poly.type
_entity_poly.pdbx_seq_one_letter_code
_entity_poly.pdbx_strand_id
1 'polypeptide(L)'
;MKKAFSFKIVLAVVIALMIAVAGCGKGDKKVKEKEMYKLASSLTKLASAVESTVRYKKPPAGISDAKLLKLATKHDPKLLEPFKEYKVKVSQKDRHGIVLVCTKNGKQGLLEDAGCTGAMDKHLWKSSASCKFTLTAKDVCKKH
;
A
#
# COMPACT_ATOMS: atom_id res chain seq x y z
N MET A 1 -19.71 -61.23 13.40
CA MET A 1 -18.72 -60.67 12.45
C MET A 1 -19.15 -59.36 11.75
N LYS A 2 -20.38 -58.85 11.94
CA LYS A 2 -20.86 -57.61 11.28
C LYS A 2 -20.40 -56.29 11.93
N LYS A 3 -20.14 -56.29 13.25
CA LYS A 3 -19.78 -55.08 14.02
C LYS A 3 -18.39 -54.51 13.69
N ALA A 4 -17.43 -55.36 13.33
CA ALA A 4 -16.06 -54.94 12.99
C ALA A 4 -15.95 -54.28 11.61
N PHE A 5 -16.86 -54.61 10.68
CA PHE A 5 -16.88 -54.05 9.33
C PHE A 5 -17.40 -52.60 9.34
N SER A 6 -18.43 -52.33 10.14
CA SER A 6 -18.98 -50.97 10.31
C SER A 6 -18.02 -50.00 11.02
N PHE A 7 -17.20 -50.49 11.98
CA PHE A 7 -16.25 -49.63 12.70
C PHE A 7 -15.11 -49.11 11.79
N LYS A 8 -14.63 -49.96 10.86
CA LYS A 8 -13.58 -49.56 9.89
C LYS A 8 -14.09 -48.52 8.87
N ILE A 9 -15.35 -48.63 8.46
CA ILE A 9 -15.98 -47.67 7.54
C ILE A 9 -16.20 -46.32 8.23
N VAL A 10 -16.69 -46.32 9.48
CA VAL A 10 -16.87 -45.10 10.26
C VAL A 10 -15.53 -44.39 10.49
N LEU A 11 -14.48 -45.15 10.82
CA LEU A 11 -13.13 -44.58 11.01
C LEU A 11 -12.57 -43.98 9.72
N ALA A 12 -12.76 -44.64 8.57
CA ALA A 12 -12.32 -44.12 7.27
C ALA A 12 -13.06 -42.83 6.87
N VAL A 13 -14.37 -42.74 7.14
CA VAL A 13 -15.17 -41.53 6.89
C VAL A 13 -14.74 -40.37 7.78
N VAL A 14 -14.44 -40.63 9.06
CA VAL A 14 -13.94 -39.59 9.98
C VAL A 14 -12.58 -39.05 9.55
N ILE A 15 -11.66 -39.92 9.12
CA ILE A 15 -10.34 -39.50 8.61
C ILE A 15 -10.48 -38.68 7.32
N ALA A 16 -11.35 -39.11 6.39
CA ALA A 16 -11.61 -38.35 5.16
C ALA A 16 -12.22 -36.97 5.44
N LEU A 17 -13.10 -36.85 6.44
CA LEU A 17 -13.70 -35.58 6.84
C LEU A 17 -12.68 -34.61 7.46
N MET A 18 -11.68 -35.11 8.20
CA MET A 18 -10.62 -34.29 8.80
C MET A 18 -9.66 -33.68 7.76
N ILE A 19 -9.42 -34.36 6.63
CA ILE A 19 -8.54 -33.86 5.55
C ILE A 19 -9.24 -32.72 4.77
N ALA A 20 -10.57 -32.73 4.68
CA ALA A 20 -11.34 -31.72 3.96
C ALA A 20 -11.37 -30.34 4.64
N VAL A 21 -11.06 -30.25 5.95
CA VAL A 21 -11.14 -28.97 6.70
C VAL A 21 -9.83 -28.17 6.71
N ALA A 22 -8.73 -28.73 6.17
CA ALA A 22 -7.42 -28.06 6.15
C ALA A 22 -7.26 -27.03 5.00
N GLY A 23 -8.31 -26.78 4.20
CA GLY A 23 -8.24 -25.95 2.99
C GLY A 23 -8.34 -24.43 3.18
N CYS A 24 -8.58 -23.92 4.39
CA CYS A 24 -8.81 -22.48 4.58
C CYS A 24 -7.51 -21.69 4.86
N GLY A 25 -7.23 -20.64 4.06
CA GLY A 25 -6.48 -19.46 4.54
C GLY A 25 -5.32 -18.91 3.71
N LYS A 26 -4.89 -19.55 2.60
CA LYS A 26 -3.74 -19.04 1.80
C LYS A 26 -4.12 -18.14 0.61
N GLY A 27 -5.39 -18.12 0.18
CA GLY A 27 -5.85 -17.32 -0.96
C GLY A 27 -5.82 -15.81 -0.68
N ASP A 28 -6.35 -15.38 0.46
CA ASP A 28 -6.56 -13.97 0.78
C ASP A 28 -5.25 -13.18 0.93
N LYS A 29 -4.19 -13.82 1.41
CA LYS A 29 -2.88 -13.19 1.57
C LYS A 29 -2.25 -12.85 0.21
N LYS A 30 -2.33 -13.77 -0.75
CA LYS A 30 -1.78 -13.57 -2.10
C LYS A 30 -2.54 -12.49 -2.88
N VAL A 31 -3.86 -12.44 -2.72
CA VAL A 31 -4.70 -11.41 -3.34
C VAL A 31 -4.34 -10.03 -2.78
N LYS A 32 -4.29 -9.88 -1.45
CA LYS A 32 -3.92 -8.62 -0.80
C LYS A 32 -2.51 -8.14 -1.18
N GLU A 33 -1.55 -9.05 -1.25
CA GLU A 33 -0.18 -8.70 -1.68
C GLU A 33 -0.15 -8.18 -3.12
N LYS A 34 -0.86 -8.85 -4.04
CA LYS A 34 -0.98 -8.39 -5.43
C LYS A 34 -1.61 -7.01 -5.53
N GLU A 35 -2.65 -6.74 -4.74
CA GLU A 35 -3.27 -5.41 -4.66
C GLU A 35 -2.29 -4.36 -4.15
N MET A 36 -1.50 -4.67 -3.12
CA MET A 36 -0.50 -3.74 -2.59
C MET A 36 0.61 -3.42 -3.60
N TYR A 37 1.06 -4.37 -4.42
CA TYR A 37 2.02 -4.08 -5.47
C TYR A 37 1.44 -3.25 -6.61
N LYS A 38 0.16 -3.47 -6.98
CA LYS A 38 -0.53 -2.57 -7.92
C LYS A 38 -0.59 -1.15 -7.37
N LEU A 39 -0.98 -1.01 -6.09
CA LEU A 39 -1.05 0.28 -5.42
C LEU A 39 0.32 0.97 -5.35
N ALA A 40 1.40 0.20 -5.12
CA ALA A 40 2.77 0.69 -5.15
C ALA A 40 3.16 1.26 -6.53
N SER A 41 2.82 0.54 -7.61
CA SER A 41 3.08 1.04 -8.97
C SER A 41 2.27 2.31 -9.29
N SER A 42 1.07 2.44 -8.76
CA SER A 42 0.31 3.69 -8.87
C SER A 42 0.94 4.81 -8.04
N LEU A 43 1.50 4.49 -6.87
CA LEU A 43 2.05 5.47 -5.96
C LEU A 43 3.33 6.09 -6.52
N THR A 44 4.21 5.32 -7.18
CA THR A 44 5.41 5.89 -7.80
C THR A 44 5.06 6.99 -8.82
N LYS A 45 3.97 6.82 -9.57
CA LYS A 45 3.47 7.84 -10.52
C LYS A 45 2.94 9.08 -9.81
N LEU A 46 2.11 8.88 -8.78
CA LEU A 46 1.56 9.99 -8.00
C LEU A 46 2.67 10.77 -7.27
N ALA A 47 3.61 10.06 -6.64
CA ALA A 47 4.74 10.64 -5.94
C ALA A 47 5.65 11.42 -6.89
N SER A 48 5.93 10.90 -8.08
CA SER A 48 6.69 11.64 -9.10
C SER A 48 5.99 12.94 -9.53
N ALA A 49 4.66 12.92 -9.70
CA ALA A 49 3.89 14.12 -10.01
C ALA A 49 3.92 15.16 -8.87
N VAL A 50 3.83 14.69 -7.61
CA VAL A 50 3.97 15.53 -6.41
C VAL A 50 5.38 16.11 -6.31
N GLU A 51 6.42 15.30 -6.46
CA GLU A 51 7.83 15.73 -6.43
C GLU A 51 8.10 16.81 -7.48
N SER A 52 7.71 16.56 -8.74
CA SER A 52 7.85 17.53 -9.83
C SER A 52 7.11 18.84 -9.52
N THR A 53 5.91 18.75 -8.96
CA THR A 53 5.11 19.92 -8.58
C THR A 53 5.78 20.72 -7.47
N VAL A 54 6.25 20.07 -6.42
CA VAL A 54 6.95 20.73 -5.31
C VAL A 54 8.23 21.40 -5.80
N ARG A 55 9.01 20.69 -6.62
CA ARG A 55 10.31 21.15 -7.12
C ARG A 55 10.20 22.34 -8.06
N TYR A 56 9.27 22.29 -9.02
CA TYR A 56 9.20 23.26 -10.12
C TYR A 56 8.11 24.32 -9.95
N LYS A 57 6.94 23.97 -9.39
CA LYS A 57 5.83 24.93 -9.19
C LYS A 57 5.91 25.67 -7.85
N LYS A 58 6.76 25.20 -6.92
CA LYS A 58 7.03 25.84 -5.61
C LYS A 58 5.75 26.24 -4.86
N PRO A 59 4.82 25.30 -4.60
CA PRO A 59 3.60 25.60 -3.86
C PRO A 59 3.93 26.16 -2.47
N PRO A 60 3.06 27.03 -1.90
CA PRO A 60 3.29 27.63 -0.59
C PRO A 60 3.52 26.59 0.50
N ALA A 61 4.43 26.89 1.43
CA ALA A 61 4.59 26.08 2.63
C ALA A 61 3.27 26.03 3.41
N GLY A 62 2.92 24.85 3.94
CA GLY A 62 1.66 24.66 4.68
C GLY A 62 0.40 24.54 3.81
N ILE A 63 0.54 24.43 2.47
CA ILE A 63 -0.58 24.01 1.62
C ILE A 63 -1.16 22.67 2.12
N SER A 64 -2.49 22.55 2.13
CA SER A 64 -3.12 21.30 2.57
C SER A 64 -2.85 20.16 1.59
N ASP A 65 -2.76 18.93 2.11
CA ASP A 65 -2.55 17.71 1.32
C ASP A 65 -3.48 17.65 0.11
N ALA A 66 -4.78 17.89 0.30
CA ALA A 66 -5.78 17.85 -0.77
C ALA A 66 -5.53 18.90 -1.87
N LYS A 67 -5.12 20.12 -1.50
CA LYS A 67 -4.80 21.17 -2.47
C LYS A 67 -3.52 20.85 -3.24
N LEU A 68 -2.50 20.32 -2.55
CA LEU A 68 -1.24 19.93 -3.18
C LEU A 68 -1.43 18.75 -4.13
N LEU A 69 -2.16 17.72 -3.71
CA LEU A 69 -2.52 16.58 -4.57
C LEU A 69 -3.29 17.06 -5.81
N LYS A 70 -4.30 17.91 -5.64
CA LYS A 70 -5.06 18.48 -6.78
C LYS A 70 -4.17 19.30 -7.72
N LEU A 71 -3.21 20.05 -7.20
CA LEU A 71 -2.26 20.80 -8.01
C LEU A 71 -1.32 19.87 -8.78
N ALA A 72 -0.83 18.81 -8.13
CA ALA A 72 0.10 17.84 -8.69
C ALA A 72 -0.56 17.00 -9.79
N THR A 73 -1.82 16.66 -9.62
CA THR A 73 -2.58 15.85 -10.58
C THR A 73 -3.46 16.68 -11.50
N LYS A 74 -3.24 18.00 -11.61
CA LYS A 74 -4.05 18.88 -12.47
C LYS A 74 -4.09 18.41 -13.93
N HIS A 75 -2.98 17.89 -14.43
CA HIS A 75 -2.86 17.41 -15.82
C HIS A 75 -3.36 15.97 -16.01
N ASP A 76 -3.40 15.18 -14.93
CA ASP A 76 -3.94 13.82 -14.94
C ASP A 76 -4.62 13.50 -13.60
N PRO A 77 -5.90 13.86 -13.43
CA PRO A 77 -6.64 13.56 -12.19
C PRO A 77 -6.78 12.06 -11.91
N LYS A 78 -6.58 11.18 -12.91
CA LYS A 78 -6.73 9.73 -12.74
C LYS A 78 -5.67 9.13 -11.82
N LEU A 79 -4.56 9.84 -11.61
CA LEU A 79 -3.51 9.46 -10.65
C LEU A 79 -4.03 9.31 -9.21
N LEU A 80 -5.16 9.94 -8.86
CA LEU A 80 -5.77 9.80 -7.53
C LEU A 80 -6.75 8.62 -7.41
N GLU A 81 -7.20 8.03 -8.53
CA GLU A 81 -8.25 7.01 -8.50
C GLU A 81 -7.90 5.75 -7.70
N PRO A 82 -6.66 5.20 -7.79
CA PRO A 82 -6.28 4.04 -6.99
C PRO A 82 -6.35 4.28 -5.47
N PHE A 83 -6.39 5.55 -5.05
CA PHE A 83 -6.29 5.96 -3.65
C PHE A 83 -7.61 6.40 -3.01
N LYS A 84 -8.76 6.28 -3.71
CA LYS A 84 -10.07 6.74 -3.23
C LYS A 84 -10.48 6.14 -1.87
N GLU A 85 -10.10 4.89 -1.61
CA GLU A 85 -10.39 4.19 -0.34
C GLU A 85 -9.27 4.33 0.71
N TYR A 86 -8.31 5.22 0.48
CA TYR A 86 -7.13 5.39 1.32
C TYR A 86 -6.98 6.83 1.78
N LYS A 87 -6.27 7.00 2.89
CA LYS A 87 -5.84 8.34 3.33
C LYS A 87 -4.48 8.61 2.71
N VAL A 88 -4.38 9.64 1.87
CA VAL A 88 -3.12 10.09 1.27
C VAL A 88 -2.65 11.35 1.99
N LYS A 89 -1.40 11.34 2.42
CA LYS A 89 -0.74 12.47 3.08
C LYS A 89 0.45 12.92 2.23
N VAL A 90 0.78 14.21 2.26
CA VAL A 90 1.95 14.74 1.57
C VAL A 90 2.83 15.50 2.54
N SER A 91 4.13 15.27 2.46
CA SER A 91 5.14 16.07 3.16
C SER A 91 5.94 16.86 2.13
N GLN A 92 5.96 18.18 2.29
CA GLN A 92 6.79 19.08 1.50
C GLN A 92 7.93 19.61 2.38
N LYS A 93 9.17 19.24 2.08
CA LYS A 93 10.36 19.73 2.77
C LYS A 93 11.50 19.94 1.77
N ASP A 94 12.23 21.04 1.89
CA ASP A 94 13.44 21.32 1.10
C ASP A 94 13.25 21.21 -0.43
N ARG A 95 12.06 21.57 -0.93
CA ARG A 95 11.63 21.43 -2.35
C ARG A 95 11.50 19.98 -2.84
N HIS A 96 11.32 19.04 -1.92
CA HIS A 96 10.97 17.67 -2.23
C HIS A 96 9.61 17.29 -1.62
N GLY A 97 8.88 16.43 -2.33
CA GLY A 97 7.59 15.89 -1.93
C GLY A 97 7.68 14.41 -1.58
N ILE A 98 7.13 14.01 -0.44
CA ILE A 98 6.95 12.59 -0.08
C ILE A 98 5.45 12.33 0.05
N VAL A 99 4.99 11.24 -0.54
CA VAL A 99 3.59 10.79 -0.45
C VAL A 99 3.51 9.56 0.42
N LEU A 100 2.63 9.60 1.42
CA LEU A 100 2.34 8.49 2.33
C LEU A 100 0.89 8.04 2.13
N VAL A 101 0.71 6.76 1.83
CA VAL A 101 -0.60 6.11 1.72
C VAL A 101 -0.87 5.33 2.99
N CYS A 102 -2.03 5.58 3.59
CA CYS A 102 -2.48 4.92 4.80
C CYS A 102 -3.84 4.25 4.60
N THR A 103 -4.18 3.35 5.51
CA THR A 103 -5.54 2.82 5.64
C THR A 103 -6.57 3.96 5.75
N LYS A 104 -7.82 3.70 5.36
CA LYS A 104 -8.92 4.69 5.41
C LYS A 104 -9.08 5.35 6.79
N ASN A 105 -8.91 4.57 7.86
CA ASN A 105 -8.95 5.06 9.24
C ASN A 105 -7.69 5.84 9.68
N GLY A 106 -6.66 5.93 8.82
CA GLY A 106 -5.43 6.66 9.07
C GLY A 106 -4.53 6.08 10.15
N LYS A 107 -4.74 4.83 10.59
CA LYS A 107 -3.95 4.22 11.66
C LYS A 107 -2.66 3.58 11.14
N GLN A 108 -2.74 2.85 10.03
CA GLN A 108 -1.62 2.09 9.48
C GLN A 108 -1.09 2.74 8.20
N GLY A 109 0.23 2.82 8.07
CA GLY A 109 0.92 3.17 6.84
C GLY A 109 1.05 1.96 5.93
N LEU A 110 0.77 2.14 4.64
CA LEU A 110 0.80 1.07 3.64
C LEU A 110 2.00 1.22 2.71
N LEU A 111 2.23 2.43 2.21
CA LEU A 111 3.27 2.73 1.25
C LEU A 111 3.76 4.17 1.44
N GLU A 112 5.04 4.42 1.24
CA GLU A 112 5.64 5.75 1.32
C GLU A 112 6.69 5.92 0.22
N ASP A 113 6.60 7.01 -0.55
CA ASP A 113 7.42 7.24 -1.74
C ASP A 113 7.76 8.72 -1.93
N ALA A 114 8.99 9.00 -2.35
CA ALA A 114 9.49 10.35 -2.63
C ALA A 114 9.45 10.73 -4.12
N GLY A 115 9.11 9.81 -5.02
CA GLY A 115 8.94 10.10 -6.45
C GLY A 115 10.22 10.45 -7.23
N CYS A 116 11.37 10.55 -6.56
CA CYS A 116 12.65 10.97 -7.12
C CYS A 116 13.61 9.80 -7.42
N THR A 117 13.33 8.59 -6.91
CA THR A 117 14.19 7.40 -7.02
C THR A 117 13.80 6.48 -8.19
N GLY A 118 12.62 6.68 -8.79
CA GLY A 118 12.09 5.87 -9.89
C GLY A 118 11.51 4.50 -9.47
N ALA A 119 11.99 3.93 -8.37
CA ALA A 119 11.45 2.73 -7.75
C ALA A 119 10.60 3.07 -6.52
N MET A 120 9.80 2.11 -6.03
CA MET A 120 9.02 2.27 -4.80
C MET A 120 9.95 2.30 -3.58
N ASP A 121 9.90 3.33 -2.75
CA ASP A 121 10.84 3.49 -1.62
C ASP A 121 10.53 2.59 -0.41
N LYS A 122 9.28 2.57 0.09
CA LYS A 122 8.90 1.82 1.30
C LYS A 122 7.58 1.07 1.19
N HIS A 123 7.64 -0.25 1.40
CA HIS A 123 6.46 -1.12 1.55
C HIS A 123 6.08 -1.29 3.03
N LEU A 124 5.50 -0.25 3.63
CA LEU A 124 5.13 -0.20 5.06
C LEU A 124 4.15 -1.31 5.48
N TRP A 125 3.29 -1.78 4.57
CA TRP A 125 2.34 -2.87 4.81
C TRP A 125 3.00 -4.20 5.23
N LYS A 126 4.30 -4.39 4.95
CA LYS A 126 5.06 -5.60 5.35
C LYS A 126 5.49 -5.60 6.82
N SER A 127 5.40 -4.47 7.51
CA SER A 127 5.97 -4.30 8.87
C SER A 127 5.00 -3.66 9.88
N SER A 128 3.70 -3.64 9.58
CA SER A 128 2.66 -3.08 10.47
C SER A 128 2.96 -1.65 10.95
N ALA A 129 3.58 -0.82 10.10
CA ALA A 129 3.98 0.53 10.47
C ALA A 129 2.78 1.47 10.70
N SER A 130 2.94 2.42 11.62
CA SER A 130 1.95 3.48 11.83
C SER A 130 1.87 4.44 10.63
N CYS A 131 0.75 5.16 10.48
CA CYS A 131 0.56 6.19 9.43
C CYS A 131 1.38 7.48 9.70
N LYS A 132 2.71 7.34 9.69
CA LYS A 132 3.68 8.42 9.89
C LYS A 132 4.77 8.34 8.82
N PHE A 133 5.28 9.49 8.42
CA PHE A 133 6.41 9.57 7.50
C PHE A 133 7.65 8.97 8.15
N THR A 134 8.38 8.15 7.40
CA THR A 134 9.64 7.52 7.80
C THR A 134 10.80 7.93 6.89
N LEU A 135 10.50 8.44 5.70
CA LEU A 135 11.50 8.94 4.77
C LEU A 135 11.89 10.38 5.09
N THR A 136 13.19 10.66 4.94
CA THR A 136 13.72 12.02 4.86
C THR A 136 14.06 12.29 3.39
N ALA A 137 13.43 13.31 2.79
CA ALA A 137 13.58 13.56 1.37
C ALA A 137 15.04 13.84 0.95
N LYS A 138 15.82 14.51 1.81
CA LYS A 138 17.26 14.77 1.57
C LYS A 138 18.09 13.48 1.45
N ASP A 139 17.68 12.41 2.12
CA ASP A 139 18.44 11.15 2.17
C ASP A 139 18.16 10.30 0.92
N VAL A 140 16.93 10.36 0.40
CA VAL A 140 16.50 9.57 -0.76
C VAL A 140 16.60 10.33 -2.08
N CYS A 141 16.26 11.62 -2.09
CA CYS A 141 16.38 12.50 -3.25
C CYS A 141 17.74 13.19 -3.24
N LYS A 142 18.77 12.44 -3.65
CA LYS A 142 20.10 13.02 -3.88
C LYS A 142 20.03 14.07 -4.98
N LYS A 143 20.94 15.05 -4.95
CA LYS A 143 21.05 16.11 -5.97
C LYS A 143 21.23 15.46 -7.35
N HIS A 144 20.16 15.45 -8.13
CA HIS A 144 20.20 15.44 -9.59
C HIS A 144 20.00 16.88 -10.07
#